data_AF-A0A7H0GUX6-F1
#
_entry.id   AF-A0A7H0GUX6-F1
#
_cell.length_a   1.000
_cell.length_b   1.000
_cell.length_c   1.000
_cell.angle_alpha   90.00
_cell.angle_beta   90.00
_cell.angle_gamma   90.00
#
_symmetry.space_group_name_H-M   'P 1'
#
loop_
_entity.id
_entity.type
_entity.pdbx_description
1 polymer ?
#
loop_
_entity_poly.entity_id
_entity_poly.type
_entity_poly.pdbx_seq_one_letter_code
_entity_poly.pdbx_strand_id
1 'polypeptide(L)'
;MGPLMMFPALAFRFFTDCSMLTAAKMLGSVWAALLFGFLIPGLWTSITGWRITAGRWLLLVLAGFIFWRDFFSFTLTDMPALGTLLLSLWLLSRPGLLAWLLAGLSIAATFNMRPVYLLSLLPFLGLAIWWSQRHSPKANSRRWVALIVGMALTLGPQWAINRLHFQENTPLTLARMAGQKESFYLNQLAWGTRVQLYDGALTYPGALPYADESGVKLFERLKQREYTSYGQYLQLVTQQPVDFFLRYGRHIFNGLDIRYPTPYRLTANSPESLPLKLLNYVLIALALSTIRPKQLRWQHYWVLLALLLPCAAAIPIAMENRFLLPLHLLLLSAVVFLFSPSEWWLRFRSRPAVGVLATLGLMLWVAGCWWLSEAVGQTICPGCVGKLLY
;
A
#
# COMPACT_ATOMS: atom_id res chain seq x y z
N MET A 1 -1.40 13.56 11.31
CA MET A 1 -0.88 12.19 11.48
C MET A 1 -0.66 11.94 12.97
N GLY A 2 -0.92 10.72 13.45
CA GLY A 2 -0.98 10.40 14.88
C GLY A 2 0.32 10.74 15.63
N PRO A 3 0.28 11.57 16.69
CA PRO A 3 1.44 11.92 17.52
C PRO A 3 2.21 10.70 18.06
N LEU A 4 1.51 9.57 18.24
CA LEU A 4 2.06 8.33 18.78
C LEU A 4 3.05 7.63 17.86
N MET A 5 2.92 7.78 16.54
CA MET A 5 3.88 7.16 15.59
C MET A 5 5.20 7.93 15.49
N MET A 6 5.14 9.23 15.77
CA MET A 6 6.33 10.06 15.90
C MET A 6 7.00 9.86 17.25
N PHE A 7 6.30 9.31 18.24
CA PHE A 7 6.78 9.22 19.61
C PHE A 7 8.12 8.49 19.73
N PRO A 8 8.39 7.35 19.07
CA PRO A 8 9.72 6.73 19.11
C PRO A 8 10.82 7.65 18.58
N ALA A 9 10.57 8.38 17.49
CA ALA A 9 11.52 9.34 16.93
C ALA A 9 11.69 10.57 17.84
N LEU A 10 10.62 11.05 18.46
CA LEU A 10 10.65 12.15 19.43
C LEU A 10 11.38 11.75 20.72
N ALA A 11 11.15 10.55 21.23
CA ALA A 11 11.85 10.00 22.39
C ALA A 11 13.33 9.80 22.07
N PHE A 12 13.66 9.22 20.92
CA PHE A 12 15.05 9.07 20.48
C PHE A 12 15.74 10.43 20.37
N ARG A 13 15.10 11.42 19.75
CA ARG A 13 15.60 12.80 19.71
C ARG A 13 15.81 13.36 21.11
N PHE A 14 14.85 13.18 22.02
CA PHE A 14 14.93 13.67 23.40
C PHE A 14 16.13 13.10 24.16
N PHE A 15 16.48 11.83 23.93
CA PHE A 15 17.61 11.18 24.61
C PHE A 15 18.97 11.35 23.92
N THR A 16 19.02 11.77 22.66
CA THR A 16 20.26 11.80 21.85
C THR A 16 20.61 13.18 21.28
N ASP A 17 19.76 14.17 21.49
CA ASP A 17 19.87 15.53 20.92
C ASP A 17 20.02 15.58 19.38
N CYS A 18 19.72 14.48 18.68
CA CYS A 18 19.82 14.46 17.23
C CYS A 18 18.67 15.24 16.56
N SER A 19 18.88 15.66 15.30
CA SER A 19 17.82 16.31 14.53
C SER A 19 16.63 15.35 14.32
N MET A 20 15.42 15.90 14.26
CA MET A 20 14.21 15.09 13.99
C MET A 20 14.28 14.34 12.65
N LEU A 21 14.97 14.93 11.66
CA LEU A 21 15.22 14.29 10.37
C LEU A 21 16.12 13.06 10.53
N THR A 22 17.16 13.14 11.37
CA THR A 22 18.04 12.00 11.68
C THR A 22 17.26 10.89 12.37
N ALA A 23 16.47 11.24 13.40
CA ALA A 23 15.62 10.29 14.11
C ALA A 23 14.61 9.60 13.18
N ALA A 24 13.98 10.35 12.28
CA ALA A 24 13.06 9.83 11.27
C ALA A 24 13.75 8.84 10.31
N LYS A 25 14.92 9.21 9.77
CA LYS A 25 15.72 8.34 8.88
C LYS A 25 16.18 7.06 9.59
N MET A 26 16.60 7.16 10.84
CA MET A 26 16.98 5.99 11.63
C MET A 26 15.79 5.06 11.82
N LEU A 27 14.64 5.58 12.24
CA LEU A 27 13.41 4.79 12.38
C LEU A 27 13.00 4.12 11.07
N GLY A 28 13.04 4.85 9.95
CA GLY A 28 12.73 4.28 8.65
C GLY A 28 13.74 3.26 8.16
N SER A 29 15.03 3.40 8.48
CA SER A 29 16.05 2.39 8.19
C SER A 29 15.79 1.08 8.94
N VAL A 30 15.32 1.16 10.19
CA VAL A 30 14.87 -0.01 10.96
C VAL A 30 13.69 -0.68 10.26
N TRP A 31 12.69 0.10 9.81
CA TRP A 31 11.57 -0.46 9.05
C TRP A 31 11.99 -1.09 7.73
N ALA A 32 12.92 -0.48 6.99
CA ALA A 32 13.47 -1.06 5.76
C ALA A 32 14.17 -2.39 6.03
N ALA A 33 15.03 -2.43 7.06
CA ALA A 33 15.74 -3.65 7.46
C ALA A 33 14.77 -4.76 7.91
N LEU A 34 13.74 -4.42 8.69
CA LEU A 34 12.71 -5.36 9.09
C LEU A 34 11.91 -5.87 7.89
N LEU A 35 11.44 -4.99 7.00
CA LEU A 35 10.63 -5.35 5.85
C LEU A 35 11.38 -6.27 4.88
N PHE A 36 12.55 -5.84 4.39
CA PHE A 36 13.28 -6.55 3.34
C PHE A 36 14.21 -7.64 3.90
N GLY A 37 14.76 -7.45 5.11
CA GLY A 37 15.63 -8.42 5.76
C GLY A 37 14.87 -9.60 6.35
N PHE A 38 13.65 -9.38 6.84
CA PHE A 38 12.95 -10.36 7.66
C PHE A 38 11.50 -10.64 7.25
N LEU A 39 10.65 -9.62 7.17
CA LEU A 39 9.19 -9.80 7.09
C LEU A 39 8.73 -10.34 5.73
N ILE A 40 9.17 -9.73 4.63
CA ILE A 40 8.83 -10.21 3.28
C ILE A 40 9.36 -11.64 3.05
N PRO A 41 10.67 -11.94 3.21
CA PRO A 41 11.17 -13.30 3.01
C PRO A 41 10.61 -14.30 4.03
N GLY A 42 10.42 -13.87 5.28
CA GLY A 42 9.84 -14.69 6.34
C GLY A 42 8.40 -15.10 6.06
N LEU A 43 7.55 -14.15 5.66
CA LEU A 43 6.17 -14.45 5.28
C LEU A 43 6.15 -15.33 4.03
N TRP A 44 6.93 -14.99 3.00
CA TRP A 44 7.00 -15.76 1.76
C TRP A 44 7.35 -17.22 2.01
N THR A 45 8.42 -17.48 2.77
CA THR A 45 8.87 -18.84 3.12
C THR A 45 7.84 -19.58 3.97
N SER A 46 7.14 -18.88 4.90
CA SER A 46 6.11 -19.51 5.74
C SER A 46 4.88 -19.97 4.96
N ILE A 47 4.51 -19.26 3.89
CA ILE A 47 3.31 -19.53 3.09
C ILE A 47 3.60 -20.52 1.96
N THR A 48 4.71 -20.31 1.24
CA THR A 48 5.09 -21.13 0.07
C THR A 48 5.86 -22.39 0.45
N GLY A 49 6.55 -22.38 1.60
CA GLY A 49 7.50 -23.41 2.00
C GLY A 49 8.84 -23.36 1.26
N TRP A 50 9.03 -22.41 0.34
CA TRP A 50 10.25 -22.31 -0.46
C TRP A 50 11.29 -21.46 0.25
N ARG A 51 12.54 -21.95 0.29
CA ARG A 51 13.67 -21.19 0.80
C ARG A 51 14.14 -20.18 -0.25
N ILE A 52 14.40 -18.96 0.20
CA ILE A 52 14.92 -17.90 -0.65
C ILE A 52 16.45 -17.95 -0.60
N THR A 53 17.10 -17.98 -1.75
CA THR A 53 18.57 -17.93 -1.84
C THR A 53 19.08 -16.53 -1.55
N ALA A 54 20.30 -16.41 -1.02
CA ALA A 54 20.90 -15.12 -0.65
C ALA A 54 20.93 -14.12 -1.81
N GLY A 55 21.24 -14.57 -3.03
CA GLY A 55 21.25 -13.72 -4.22
C GLY A 55 19.86 -13.14 -4.55
N ARG A 56 18.80 -13.96 -4.48
CA ARG A 56 17.43 -13.48 -4.68
C ARG A 56 17.00 -12.54 -3.56
N TRP A 57 17.37 -12.84 -2.32
CA TRP A 57 17.12 -11.93 -1.21
C TRP A 57 17.79 -10.56 -1.42
N LEU A 58 19.07 -10.52 -1.83
CA LEU A 58 19.78 -9.28 -2.11
C LEU A 58 19.14 -8.49 -3.27
N LEU A 59 18.69 -9.19 -4.33
CA LEU A 59 17.96 -8.56 -5.43
C LEU A 59 16.66 -7.89 -4.98
N LEU A 60 15.92 -8.50 -4.04
CA LEU A 60 14.73 -7.88 -3.45
C LEU A 60 15.09 -6.61 -2.68
N VAL A 61 16.15 -6.65 -1.86
CA VAL A 61 16.63 -5.47 -1.14
C VAL A 61 17.00 -4.35 -2.11
N LEU A 62 17.79 -4.65 -3.13
CA LEU A 62 18.19 -3.68 -4.15
C LEU A 62 16.99 -3.09 -4.89
N ALA A 63 16.05 -3.93 -5.35
CA ALA A 63 14.83 -3.46 -6.00
C ALA A 63 13.99 -2.57 -5.08
N GLY A 64 13.83 -2.98 -3.81
CA GLY A 64 13.14 -2.19 -2.79
C GLY A 64 13.74 -0.80 -2.62
N PHE A 65 15.06 -0.70 -2.51
CA PHE A 65 15.76 0.58 -2.35
C PHE A 65 15.77 1.43 -3.63
N ILE A 66 15.84 0.82 -4.82
CA ILE A 66 15.74 1.56 -6.09
C ILE A 66 14.41 2.34 -6.17
N PHE A 67 13.30 1.71 -5.77
CA PHE A 67 11.97 2.33 -5.88
C PHE A 67 11.51 3.10 -4.64
N TRP A 68 11.96 2.74 -3.44
CA TRP A 68 11.35 3.23 -2.19
C TRP A 68 12.32 3.84 -1.19
N ARG A 69 13.61 4.03 -1.52
CA ARG A 69 14.63 4.48 -0.56
C ARG A 69 14.22 5.71 0.27
N ASP A 70 13.68 6.74 -0.37
CA ASP A 70 13.47 8.03 0.29
C ASP A 70 12.13 8.03 1.04
N PHE A 71 11.22 7.08 0.76
CA PHE A 71 10.02 6.85 1.59
C PHE A 71 10.37 6.44 3.02
N PHE A 72 11.52 5.80 3.24
CA PHE A 72 12.04 5.50 4.56
C PHE A 72 12.71 6.72 5.23
N SER A 73 12.96 7.81 4.51
CA SER A 73 13.50 9.03 5.10
C SER A 73 12.44 9.91 5.75
N PHE A 74 11.15 9.60 5.55
CA PHE A 74 10.02 10.33 6.10
C PHE A 74 9.23 9.45 7.06
N THR A 75 8.59 10.08 8.05
CA THR A 75 7.78 9.39 9.05
C THR A 75 6.37 9.10 8.53
N LEU A 76 6.31 8.39 7.40
CA LEU A 76 5.06 7.92 6.81
C LEU A 76 4.56 6.69 7.53
N THR A 77 3.24 6.52 7.60
CA THR A 77 2.62 5.35 8.26
C THR A 77 2.43 4.16 7.34
N ASP A 78 2.66 4.29 6.03
CA ASP A 78 2.49 3.22 5.02
C ASP A 78 3.38 2.01 5.29
N MET A 79 4.70 2.26 5.39
CA MET A 79 5.69 1.21 5.60
C MET A 79 5.56 0.55 6.98
N PRO A 80 5.41 1.30 8.09
CA PRO A 80 5.12 0.69 9.40
C PRO A 80 3.84 -0.14 9.40
N ALA A 81 2.73 0.36 8.84
CA ALA A 81 1.47 -0.36 8.81
C ALA A 81 1.60 -1.67 8.00
N LEU A 82 2.21 -1.60 6.82
CA LEU A 82 2.49 -2.81 6.04
C LEU A 82 3.41 -3.77 6.80
N GLY A 83 4.46 -3.26 7.46
CA GLY A 83 5.36 -4.06 8.28
C GLY A 83 4.66 -4.80 9.41
N THR A 84 3.78 -4.11 10.16
CA THR A 84 3.01 -4.75 11.23
C THR A 84 1.98 -5.74 10.70
N LEU A 85 1.40 -5.50 9.51
CA LEU A 85 0.53 -6.48 8.86
C LEU A 85 1.31 -7.75 8.51
N LEU A 86 2.45 -7.61 7.82
CA LEU A 86 3.31 -8.73 7.43
C LEU A 86 3.81 -9.50 8.65
N LEU A 87 4.22 -8.78 9.71
CA LEU A 87 4.62 -9.38 10.98
C LEU A 87 3.48 -10.18 11.60
N SER A 88 2.26 -9.64 11.62
CA SER A 88 1.09 -10.31 12.17
C SER A 88 0.77 -11.61 11.40
N LEU A 89 0.77 -11.54 10.06
CA LEU A 89 0.56 -12.71 9.20
C LEU A 89 1.65 -13.78 9.39
N TRP A 90 2.90 -13.36 9.53
CA TRP A 90 4.03 -14.26 9.79
C TRP A 90 3.93 -14.90 11.18
N LEU A 91 3.57 -14.14 12.22
CA LEU A 91 3.41 -14.63 13.58
C LEU A 91 2.26 -15.63 13.71
N LEU A 92 1.16 -15.46 12.97
CA LEU A 92 0.07 -16.43 12.93
C LEU A 92 0.52 -17.82 12.47
N SER A 93 1.55 -17.89 11.61
CA SER A 93 2.11 -19.17 11.16
C SER A 93 2.86 -19.95 12.25
N ARG A 94 3.03 -19.36 13.45
CA ARG A 94 3.78 -19.96 14.55
C ARG A 94 2.81 -20.57 15.59
N PRO A 95 3.15 -21.73 16.18
CA PRO A 95 2.27 -22.42 17.14
C PRO A 95 2.19 -21.79 18.53
N GLY A 96 3.10 -20.87 18.89
CA GLY A 96 3.26 -20.38 20.27
C GLY A 96 2.20 -19.35 20.70
N LEU A 97 1.81 -19.38 21.97
CA LEU A 97 0.86 -18.40 22.54
C LEU A 97 1.37 -16.96 22.45
N LEU A 98 2.66 -16.76 22.74
CA LEU A 98 3.30 -15.45 22.61
C LEU A 98 3.24 -14.94 21.17
N ALA A 99 3.41 -15.81 20.17
CA ALA A 99 3.32 -15.41 18.77
C ALA A 99 1.90 -14.92 18.42
N TRP A 100 0.86 -15.60 18.93
CA TRP A 100 -0.53 -15.19 18.72
C TRP A 100 -0.90 -13.90 19.45
N LEU A 101 -0.38 -13.70 20.67
CA LEU A 101 -0.47 -12.42 21.38
C LEU A 101 0.16 -11.29 20.55
N LEU A 102 1.40 -11.49 20.08
CA LEU A 102 2.11 -10.52 19.26
C LEU A 102 1.45 -10.29 17.90
N ALA A 103 0.80 -11.30 17.31
CA ALA A 103 0.01 -11.16 16.10
C ALA A 103 -1.20 -10.23 16.33
N GLY A 104 -1.92 -10.44 17.45
CA GLY A 104 -3.01 -9.57 17.89
C GLY A 104 -2.58 -8.12 18.10
N LEU A 105 -1.46 -7.91 18.80
CA LEU A 105 -0.85 -6.59 18.99
C LEU A 105 -0.53 -5.92 17.65
N SER A 106 0.09 -6.69 16.73
CA SER A 106 0.57 -6.19 15.43
C SER A 106 -0.57 -5.87 14.45
N ILE A 107 -1.63 -6.69 14.38
CA ILE A 107 -2.78 -6.39 13.51
C ILE A 107 -3.54 -5.16 14.02
N ALA A 108 -3.69 -5.03 15.34
CA ALA A 108 -4.30 -3.85 15.95
C ALA A 108 -3.47 -2.58 15.71
N ALA A 109 -2.15 -2.68 15.79
CA ALA A 109 -1.25 -1.58 15.46
C ALA A 109 -1.41 -1.15 13.99
N THR A 110 -1.54 -2.12 13.07
CA THR A 110 -1.70 -1.89 11.63
C THR A 110 -2.86 -0.94 11.32
N PHE A 111 -4.07 -1.25 11.81
CA PHE A 111 -5.23 -0.40 11.49
C PHE A 111 -5.32 0.87 12.35
N ASN A 112 -4.65 0.94 13.51
CA ASN A 112 -4.46 2.21 14.21
C ASN A 112 -3.52 3.15 13.43
N MET A 113 -2.47 2.61 12.77
CA MET A 113 -1.58 3.39 11.91
C MET A 113 -2.27 3.88 10.62
N ARG A 114 -3.05 2.98 9.99
CA ARG A 114 -3.82 3.26 8.77
C ARG A 114 -5.16 2.53 8.79
N PRO A 115 -6.29 3.21 9.05
CA PRO A 115 -7.60 2.57 9.21
C PRO A 115 -8.07 1.77 8.00
N VAL A 116 -7.63 2.10 6.79
CA VAL A 116 -7.95 1.34 5.57
C VAL A 116 -7.52 -0.13 5.66
N TYR A 117 -6.50 -0.45 6.46
CA TYR A 117 -6.06 -1.81 6.73
C TYR A 117 -7.02 -2.62 7.62
N LEU A 118 -8.07 -2.02 8.16
CA LEU A 118 -9.13 -2.76 8.85
C LEU A 118 -9.77 -3.82 7.94
N LEU A 119 -9.80 -3.56 6.63
CA LEU A 119 -10.29 -4.53 5.63
C LEU A 119 -9.44 -5.81 5.58
N SER A 120 -8.16 -5.75 5.98
CA SER A 120 -7.30 -6.92 6.10
C SER A 120 -7.70 -7.83 7.27
N LEU A 121 -8.57 -7.38 8.20
CA LEU A 121 -8.95 -8.16 9.38
C LEU A 121 -9.72 -9.44 9.01
N LEU A 122 -10.66 -9.36 8.06
CA LEU A 122 -11.44 -10.53 7.64
C LEU A 122 -10.55 -11.66 7.07
N PRO A 123 -9.69 -11.40 6.06
CA PRO A 123 -8.80 -12.43 5.55
C PRO A 123 -7.75 -12.88 6.59
N PHE A 124 -7.32 -11.98 7.48
CA PHE A 124 -6.46 -12.31 8.61
C PHE A 124 -7.14 -13.32 9.56
N LEU A 125 -8.41 -13.11 9.93
CA LEU A 125 -9.16 -14.04 10.77
C LEU A 125 -9.38 -15.38 10.08
N GLY A 126 -9.62 -15.39 8.77
CA GLY A 126 -9.66 -16.62 7.97
C GLY A 126 -8.36 -17.42 8.06
N LEU A 127 -7.21 -16.74 7.96
CA LEU A 127 -5.89 -17.36 8.17
C LEU A 127 -5.65 -17.80 9.62
N ALA A 128 -6.14 -17.05 10.60
CA ALA A 128 -6.03 -17.44 12.00
C ALA A 128 -6.79 -18.75 12.25
N ILE A 129 -8.04 -18.86 11.78
CA ILE A 129 -8.83 -20.10 11.87
C ILE A 129 -8.04 -21.26 11.26
N TRP A 130 -7.52 -21.06 10.05
CA TRP A 130 -6.73 -22.09 9.35
C TRP A 130 -5.53 -22.57 10.16
N TRP A 131 -4.68 -21.63 10.57
CA TRP A 131 -3.47 -21.94 11.30
C TRP A 131 -3.80 -22.59 12.63
N SER A 132 -4.85 -22.14 13.32
CA SER A 132 -5.20 -22.73 14.62
C SER A 132 -5.62 -24.20 14.51
N GLN A 133 -6.32 -24.57 13.44
CA GLN A 133 -6.72 -25.96 13.16
C GLN A 133 -5.53 -26.84 12.79
N ARG A 134 -4.54 -26.29 12.07
CA ARG A 134 -3.33 -27.02 11.69
C ARG A 134 -2.37 -27.25 12.86
N HIS A 135 -2.31 -26.29 13.76
CA HIS A 135 -1.60 -26.46 15.01
C HIS A 135 -2.39 -27.35 15.98
N SER A 136 -1.81 -27.67 17.14
CA SER A 136 -2.48 -28.54 18.13
C SER A 136 -3.89 -28.03 18.50
N PRO A 137 -4.98 -28.81 18.27
CA PRO A 137 -6.36 -28.40 18.53
C PRO A 137 -6.62 -28.10 20.01
N LYS A 138 -5.93 -28.81 20.92
CA LYS A 138 -6.08 -28.64 22.37
C LYS A 138 -5.68 -27.25 22.87
N ALA A 139 -4.80 -26.55 22.13
CA ALA A 139 -4.34 -25.20 22.47
C ALA A 139 -5.06 -24.08 21.71
N ASN A 140 -6.06 -24.42 20.87
CA ASN A 140 -6.76 -23.49 19.99
C ASN A 140 -7.43 -22.34 20.78
N SER A 141 -8.17 -22.66 21.84
CA SER A 141 -8.85 -21.64 22.66
C SER A 141 -7.88 -20.65 23.28
N ARG A 142 -6.77 -21.14 23.84
CA ARG A 142 -5.72 -20.30 24.45
C ARG A 142 -5.06 -19.36 23.43
N ARG A 143 -4.89 -19.81 22.19
CA ARG A 143 -4.36 -18.98 21.09
C ARG A 143 -5.29 -17.84 20.71
N TRP A 144 -6.59 -18.12 20.57
CA TRP A 144 -7.60 -17.08 20.33
C TRP A 144 -7.66 -16.08 21.46
N VAL A 145 -7.64 -16.54 22.72
CA VAL A 145 -7.58 -15.66 23.89
C VAL A 145 -6.32 -14.79 23.82
N ALA A 146 -5.16 -15.36 23.54
CA ALA A 146 -3.91 -14.60 23.38
C ALA A 146 -4.02 -13.53 22.28
N LEU A 147 -4.57 -13.87 21.11
CA LEU A 147 -4.77 -12.94 20.01
C LEU A 147 -5.72 -11.79 20.38
N ILE A 148 -6.84 -12.09 21.03
CA ILE A 148 -7.82 -11.09 21.48
C ILE A 148 -7.21 -10.17 22.53
N VAL A 149 -6.50 -10.73 23.51
CA VAL A 149 -5.77 -9.95 24.52
C VAL A 149 -4.74 -9.04 23.85
N GLY A 150 -3.99 -9.56 22.87
CA GLY A 150 -3.05 -8.76 22.09
C GLY A 150 -3.72 -7.58 21.38
N MET A 151 -4.86 -7.81 20.71
CA MET A 151 -5.61 -6.73 20.07
C MET A 151 -6.11 -5.70 21.10
N ALA A 152 -6.65 -6.17 22.23
CA ALA A 152 -7.20 -5.32 23.28
C ALA A 152 -6.12 -4.42 23.93
N LEU A 153 -4.89 -4.92 24.09
CA LEU A 153 -3.78 -4.12 24.63
C LEU A 153 -3.41 -2.93 23.75
N THR A 154 -3.51 -3.07 22.42
CA THR A 154 -3.25 -1.96 21.48
C THR A 154 -4.47 -1.05 21.33
N LEU A 155 -5.68 -1.61 21.35
CA LEU A 155 -6.92 -0.86 21.11
C LEU A 155 -7.51 -0.19 22.35
N GLY A 156 -7.27 -0.74 23.53
CA GLY A 156 -7.76 -0.18 24.79
C GLY A 156 -7.31 1.28 25.01
N PRO A 157 -6.02 1.61 24.84
CA PRO A 157 -5.57 3.00 24.93
C PRO A 157 -6.23 3.93 23.90
N GLN A 158 -6.39 3.48 22.64
CA GLN A 158 -7.05 4.27 21.60
C GLN A 158 -8.53 4.50 21.93
N TRP A 159 -9.22 3.48 22.43
CA TRP A 159 -10.60 3.58 22.91
C TRP A 159 -10.72 4.58 24.07
N ALA A 160 -9.81 4.52 25.05
CA ALA A 160 -9.79 5.46 26.16
C ALA A 160 -9.58 6.91 25.69
N ILE A 161 -8.66 7.14 24.76
CA ILE A 161 -8.43 8.45 24.14
C ILE A 161 -9.71 8.95 23.45
N ASN A 162 -10.35 8.10 22.65
CA ASN A 162 -11.58 8.44 21.93
C ASN A 162 -12.73 8.78 22.89
N ARG A 163 -12.88 8.03 23.98
CA ARG A 163 -13.92 8.28 24.98
C ARG A 163 -13.66 9.55 25.78
N LEU A 164 -12.42 9.76 26.23
CA LEU A 164 -12.06 10.89 27.09
C LEU A 164 -11.99 12.23 26.35
N HIS A 165 -11.46 12.24 25.13
CA HIS A 165 -11.19 13.49 24.39
C HIS A 165 -12.18 13.77 23.26
N PHE A 166 -12.86 12.75 22.74
CA PHE A 166 -13.74 12.88 21.57
C PHE A 166 -15.18 12.45 21.82
N GLN A 167 -15.50 11.92 23.01
CA GLN A 167 -16.83 11.39 23.38
C GLN A 167 -17.32 10.27 22.43
N GLU A 168 -16.41 9.56 21.78
CA GLU A 168 -16.72 8.48 20.83
C GLU A 168 -16.42 7.11 21.46
N ASN A 169 -17.39 6.20 21.42
CA ASN A 169 -17.26 4.84 21.95
C ASN A 169 -16.72 3.86 20.90
N THR A 170 -15.54 4.16 20.35
CA THR A 170 -14.89 3.29 19.35
C THR A 170 -13.41 3.09 19.67
N PRO A 171 -12.85 1.87 19.49
CA PRO A 171 -11.42 1.64 19.62
C PRO A 171 -10.62 2.06 18.38
N LEU A 172 -11.29 2.47 17.30
CA LEU A 172 -10.65 2.79 16.03
C LEU A 172 -10.23 4.25 15.98
N THR A 173 -9.14 4.55 15.26
CA THR A 173 -8.71 5.93 15.04
C THR A 173 -9.77 6.72 14.25
N LEU A 174 -10.09 7.91 14.75
CA LEU A 174 -11.12 8.77 14.18
C LEU A 174 -10.53 9.51 12.95
N ALA A 175 -11.08 9.25 11.76
CA ALA A 175 -10.72 9.94 10.53
C ALA A 175 -11.61 11.19 10.32
N ARG A 176 -11.40 12.22 11.15
CA ARG A 176 -12.11 13.51 11.05
C ARG A 176 -11.11 14.64 10.78
N MET A 177 -11.50 15.61 9.95
CA MET A 177 -10.77 16.87 9.83
C MET A 177 -11.23 17.83 10.94
N ALA A 178 -10.29 18.59 11.50
CA ALA A 178 -10.61 19.55 12.54
C ALA A 178 -11.64 20.57 12.03
N GLY A 179 -12.75 20.73 12.77
CA GLY A 179 -13.82 21.66 12.41
C GLY A 179 -14.85 21.15 11.39
N GLN A 180 -14.70 19.94 10.85
CA GLN A 180 -15.69 19.35 9.94
C GLN A 180 -16.47 18.21 10.61
N LYS A 181 -17.80 18.25 10.46
CA LYS A 181 -18.69 17.16 10.90
C LYS A 181 -18.71 15.98 9.93
N GLU A 182 -18.34 16.22 8.67
CA GLU A 182 -18.40 15.22 7.61
C GLU A 182 -17.24 14.21 7.64
N SER A 183 -17.47 13.04 7.06
CA SER A 183 -16.48 11.96 7.00
C SER A 183 -15.36 12.33 6.03
N PHE A 184 -14.12 12.31 6.50
CA PHE A 184 -12.92 12.50 5.66
C PHE A 184 -12.92 11.58 4.42
N TYR A 185 -13.47 10.37 4.55
CA TYR A 185 -13.54 9.42 3.44
C TYR A 185 -14.48 9.85 2.32
N LEU A 186 -15.56 10.57 2.63
CA LEU A 186 -16.47 11.06 1.60
C LEU A 186 -15.80 12.14 0.74
N ASN A 187 -15.00 13.00 1.39
CA ASN A 187 -14.18 14.01 0.71
C ASN A 187 -13.08 13.33 -0.13
N GLN A 188 -12.46 12.28 0.39
CA GLN A 188 -11.50 11.47 -0.36
C GLN A 188 -12.09 10.85 -1.63
N LEU A 189 -13.35 10.39 -1.60
CA LEU A 189 -14.05 9.91 -2.80
C LEU A 189 -14.30 11.05 -3.82
N ALA A 190 -14.68 12.24 -3.33
CA ALA A 190 -14.87 13.40 -4.18
C ALA A 190 -13.54 13.87 -4.80
N TRP A 191 -12.44 13.83 -4.05
CA TRP A 191 -11.09 14.09 -4.55
C TRP A 191 -10.67 13.04 -5.56
N GLY A 192 -10.84 11.75 -5.25
CA GLY A 192 -10.53 10.65 -6.17
C GLY A 192 -11.31 10.68 -7.48
N THR A 193 -12.46 11.36 -7.49
CA THR A 193 -13.21 11.61 -8.72
C THR A 193 -12.60 12.73 -9.56
N ARG A 194 -12.09 13.80 -8.93
CA ARG A 194 -11.54 14.99 -9.61
C ARG A 194 -10.03 14.96 -9.82
N VAL A 195 -9.33 14.04 -9.16
CA VAL A 195 -7.86 13.97 -9.09
C VAL A 195 -7.42 12.54 -9.38
N GLN A 196 -6.62 12.37 -10.44
CA GLN A 196 -6.08 11.09 -10.91
C GLN A 196 -4.85 10.61 -10.11
N LEU A 197 -4.06 11.56 -9.65
CA LEU A 197 -2.83 11.35 -8.88
C LEU A 197 -2.62 12.57 -7.99
N TYR A 198 -2.11 12.35 -6.80
CA TYR A 198 -1.75 13.39 -5.85
C TYR A 198 -0.30 13.21 -5.42
N ASP A 199 0.53 14.20 -5.72
CA ASP A 199 1.91 14.26 -5.25
C ASP A 199 2.10 15.38 -4.23
N GLY A 200 3.04 15.20 -3.32
CA GLY A 200 3.49 16.25 -2.41
C GLY A 200 4.77 16.94 -2.89
N ALA A 201 4.93 18.22 -2.56
CA ALA A 201 6.17 18.96 -2.75
C ALA A 201 6.65 19.60 -1.45
N LEU A 202 7.96 19.74 -1.30
CA LEU A 202 8.57 20.43 -0.15
C LEU A 202 8.48 21.96 -0.28
N THR A 203 8.43 22.49 -1.51
CA THR A 203 8.23 23.92 -1.79
C THR A 203 6.78 24.23 -2.15
N TYR A 204 6.38 25.49 -2.01
CA TYR A 204 5.07 25.95 -2.47
C TYR A 204 4.93 25.87 -4.01
N PRO A 205 3.77 25.41 -4.53
CA PRO A 205 2.66 24.78 -3.81
C PRO A 205 3.01 23.37 -3.33
N GLY A 206 2.75 23.08 -2.05
CA GLY A 206 3.12 21.81 -1.42
C GLY A 206 2.27 20.60 -1.82
N ALA A 207 1.20 20.83 -2.57
CA ALA A 207 0.29 19.82 -3.11
C ALA A 207 0.26 19.94 -4.64
N LEU A 208 0.42 18.81 -5.32
CA LEU A 208 0.50 18.71 -6.76
C LEU A 208 -0.58 17.74 -7.26
N PRO A 209 -1.84 18.19 -7.39
CA PRO A 209 -2.91 17.37 -7.92
C PRO A 209 -2.80 17.27 -9.44
N TYR A 210 -3.06 16.07 -9.96
CA TYR A 210 -3.22 15.77 -11.38
C TYR A 210 -4.71 15.65 -11.68
N ALA A 211 -5.25 16.58 -12.45
CA ALA A 211 -6.70 16.70 -12.62
C ALA A 211 -7.28 15.52 -13.45
N ASP A 212 -8.47 15.06 -13.06
CA ASP A 212 -9.37 14.27 -13.90
C ASP A 212 -10.40 15.21 -14.52
N GLU A 213 -10.22 15.57 -15.80
CA GLU A 213 -11.15 16.46 -16.49
C GLU A 213 -12.59 15.94 -16.51
N SER A 214 -12.78 14.63 -16.63
CA SER A 214 -14.11 14.02 -16.64
C SER A 214 -14.81 14.18 -15.29
N GLY A 215 -14.05 14.02 -14.20
CA GLY A 215 -14.53 14.21 -12.85
C GLY A 215 -14.80 15.67 -12.50
N VAL A 216 -13.95 16.59 -12.95
CA VAL A 216 -14.18 18.03 -12.80
C VAL A 216 -15.47 18.45 -13.49
N LYS A 217 -15.67 18.05 -14.76
CA LYS A 217 -16.91 18.32 -15.51
C LYS A 217 -18.14 17.68 -14.86
N LEU A 218 -18.00 16.51 -14.23
CA LEU A 218 -19.09 15.89 -13.47
C LEU A 218 -19.54 16.78 -12.32
N PHE A 219 -18.62 17.25 -11.48
CA PHE A 219 -18.95 18.11 -10.35
C PHE A 219 -19.44 19.50 -10.77
N GLU A 220 -18.93 20.06 -11.88
CA GLU A 220 -19.45 21.30 -12.48
C GLU A 220 -20.91 21.14 -12.92
N ARG A 221 -21.28 20.01 -13.54
CA ARG A 221 -22.68 19.70 -13.90
C ARG A 221 -23.58 19.53 -12.69
N LEU A 222 -23.08 18.88 -11.63
CA LEU A 222 -23.81 18.68 -10.38
C LEU A 222 -23.94 19.96 -9.55
N LYS A 223 -23.17 21.02 -9.89
CA LYS A 223 -23.05 22.27 -9.11
C LYS A 223 -22.71 22.00 -7.64
N GLN A 224 -21.85 21.00 -7.42
CA GLN A 224 -21.42 20.54 -6.10
C GLN A 224 -19.89 20.42 -6.09
N ARG A 225 -19.29 20.44 -4.90
CA ARG A 225 -17.84 20.21 -4.72
C ARG A 225 -17.51 18.86 -4.11
N GLU A 226 -18.44 18.33 -3.33
CA GLU A 226 -18.29 17.10 -2.55
C GLU A 226 -19.56 16.26 -2.71
N TYR A 227 -19.45 14.97 -2.37
CA TYR A 227 -20.62 14.11 -2.28
C TYR A 227 -21.36 14.40 -0.98
N THR A 228 -22.68 14.44 -1.03
CA THR A 228 -23.54 14.63 0.15
C THR A 228 -23.68 13.35 0.97
N SER A 229 -23.50 12.18 0.33
CA SER A 229 -23.59 10.87 0.98
C SER A 229 -22.90 9.78 0.16
N TYR A 230 -22.58 8.66 0.79
CA TYR A 230 -22.11 7.46 0.09
C TYR A 230 -23.15 6.93 -0.91
N GLY A 231 -24.44 7.11 -0.62
CA GLY A 231 -25.53 6.73 -1.53
C GLY A 231 -25.48 7.51 -2.84
N GLN A 232 -25.25 8.83 -2.78
CA GLN A 232 -25.07 9.65 -3.97
C GLN A 232 -23.87 9.19 -4.80
N TYR A 233 -22.75 8.90 -4.15
CA TYR A 233 -21.56 8.39 -4.83
C TYR A 233 -21.86 7.06 -5.55
N LEU A 234 -22.48 6.09 -4.87
CA LEU A 234 -22.84 4.80 -5.47
C LEU A 234 -23.83 4.98 -6.64
N GLN A 235 -24.81 5.87 -6.50
CA GLN A 235 -25.75 6.20 -7.57
C GLN A 235 -25.01 6.71 -8.82
N LEU A 236 -24.06 7.63 -8.65
CA LEU A 236 -23.27 8.16 -9.77
C LEU A 236 -22.37 7.09 -10.40
N VAL A 237 -21.76 6.21 -9.60
CA VAL A 237 -21.00 5.05 -10.11
C VAL A 237 -21.87 4.16 -10.98
N THR A 238 -23.10 3.88 -10.54
CA THR A 238 -24.04 3.04 -11.30
C THR A 238 -24.59 3.73 -12.56
N GLN A 239 -24.70 5.06 -12.56
CA GLN A 239 -25.15 5.84 -13.71
C GLN A 239 -24.06 6.02 -14.78
N GLN A 240 -22.78 6.04 -14.38
CA GLN A 240 -21.63 6.23 -15.28
C GLN A 240 -20.56 5.14 -15.09
N PRO A 241 -20.91 3.84 -15.24
CA PRO A 241 -20.02 2.73 -14.88
C PRO A 241 -18.74 2.71 -15.70
N VAL A 242 -18.80 3.09 -16.98
CA VAL A 242 -17.63 3.15 -17.86
C VAL A 242 -16.65 4.24 -17.43
N ASP A 243 -17.14 5.44 -17.11
CA ASP A 243 -16.29 6.55 -16.67
C ASP A 243 -15.56 6.21 -15.37
N PHE A 244 -16.28 5.65 -14.39
CA PHE A 244 -15.69 5.22 -13.14
C PHE A 244 -14.74 4.02 -13.32
N PHE A 245 -15.06 3.06 -14.19
CA PHE A 245 -14.17 1.94 -14.50
C PHE A 245 -12.85 2.41 -15.10
N LEU A 246 -12.92 3.30 -16.11
CA LEU A 246 -11.72 3.89 -16.73
C LEU A 246 -10.92 4.72 -15.73
N ARG A 247 -11.59 5.50 -14.88
CA ARG A 247 -10.95 6.25 -13.79
C ARG A 247 -10.22 5.32 -12.82
N TYR A 248 -10.85 4.26 -12.36
CA TYR A 248 -10.20 3.27 -11.49
C TYR A 248 -9.03 2.56 -12.17
N GLY A 249 -9.13 2.30 -13.47
CA GLY A 249 -8.01 1.81 -14.27
C GLY A 249 -6.82 2.79 -14.25
N ARG A 250 -7.07 4.09 -14.43
CA ARG A 250 -6.04 5.14 -14.32
C ARG A 250 -5.48 5.25 -12.92
N HIS A 251 -6.31 5.14 -11.88
CA HIS A 251 -5.84 5.13 -10.49
C HIS A 251 -4.94 3.95 -10.17
N ILE A 252 -5.28 2.74 -10.63
CA ILE A 252 -4.40 1.57 -10.48
C ILE A 252 -3.08 1.81 -11.20
N PHE A 253 -3.13 2.31 -12.44
CA PHE A 253 -1.92 2.62 -13.20
C PHE A 253 -1.07 3.67 -12.49
N ASN A 254 -1.65 4.81 -12.11
CA ASN A 254 -0.97 5.92 -11.45
C ASN A 254 -0.34 5.49 -10.14
N GLY A 255 -1.06 4.72 -9.32
CA GLY A 255 -0.51 4.21 -8.06
C GLY A 255 0.65 3.23 -8.27
N LEU A 256 0.75 2.57 -9.43
CA LEU A 256 1.87 1.72 -9.82
C LEU A 256 2.93 2.46 -10.65
N ASP A 257 2.68 3.69 -11.11
CA ASP A 257 3.59 4.50 -11.91
C ASP A 257 4.59 5.24 -11.02
N ILE A 258 5.62 4.52 -10.57
CA ILE A 258 6.66 5.06 -9.71
C ILE A 258 7.65 5.89 -10.53
N ARG A 259 7.45 7.20 -10.50
CA ARG A 259 8.31 8.20 -11.19
C ARG A 259 9.47 8.70 -10.34
N TYR A 260 9.31 8.63 -9.02
CA TYR A 260 10.24 9.17 -8.04
C TYR A 260 10.45 8.16 -6.90
N PRO A 261 11.68 8.01 -6.38
CA PRO A 261 11.96 7.17 -5.23
C PRO A 261 11.62 7.84 -3.88
N THR A 262 10.90 8.97 -3.92
CA THR A 262 10.56 9.82 -2.77
C THR A 262 9.05 10.16 -2.77
N PRO A 263 8.41 10.25 -1.59
CA PRO A 263 7.02 10.69 -1.46
C PRO A 263 6.84 12.20 -1.68
N TYR A 264 7.91 12.99 -1.52
CA TYR A 264 7.88 14.44 -1.67
C TYR A 264 8.88 14.89 -2.71
N ARG A 265 8.38 15.62 -3.71
CA ARG A 265 9.20 16.26 -4.74
C ARG A 265 9.84 17.52 -4.14
N LEU A 266 11.03 17.90 -4.62
CA LEU A 266 11.65 19.15 -4.19
C LEU A 266 10.80 20.33 -4.67
N THR A 267 10.36 20.28 -5.92
CA THR A 267 9.56 21.30 -6.61
C THR A 267 8.57 20.65 -7.58
N ALA A 268 7.56 21.42 -8.03
CA ALA A 268 6.60 20.98 -9.05
C ALA A 268 7.25 20.56 -10.39
N ASN A 269 8.47 21.03 -10.66
CA ASN A 269 9.22 20.79 -11.90
C ASN A 269 10.38 19.80 -11.72
N SER A 270 10.44 19.09 -10.58
CA SER A 270 11.52 18.12 -10.34
C SER A 270 11.54 17.06 -11.45
N PRO A 271 12.70 16.81 -12.09
CA PRO A 271 12.79 15.92 -13.23
C PRO A 271 12.48 14.47 -12.84
N GLU A 272 11.69 13.80 -13.66
CA GLU A 272 11.38 12.37 -13.51
C GLU A 272 12.60 11.51 -13.83
N SER A 273 12.71 10.35 -13.18
CA SER A 273 13.76 9.38 -13.51
C SER A 273 13.28 8.43 -14.60
N LEU A 274 13.63 8.72 -15.86
CA LEU A 274 13.34 7.85 -16.99
C LEU A 274 13.78 6.38 -16.78
N PRO A 275 15.02 6.11 -16.31
CA PRO A 275 15.45 4.73 -16.06
C PRO A 275 14.59 4.02 -15.02
N LEU A 276 14.14 4.73 -13.99
CA LEU A 276 13.27 4.18 -12.95
C LEU A 276 11.91 3.79 -13.50
N LYS A 277 11.28 4.67 -14.29
CA LYS A 277 9.97 4.41 -14.96
C LYS A 277 10.04 3.18 -15.85
N LEU A 278 11.04 3.12 -16.74
CA LEU A 278 11.19 2.00 -17.67
C LEU A 278 11.46 0.68 -16.92
N LEU A 279 12.33 0.71 -15.91
CA LEU A 279 12.60 -0.45 -15.07
C LEU A 279 11.32 -0.93 -14.36
N ASN A 280 10.54 0.00 -13.81
CA ASN A 280 9.26 -0.31 -13.17
C ASN A 280 8.30 -1.04 -14.13
N TYR A 281 8.09 -0.49 -15.33
CA TYR A 281 7.17 -1.08 -16.30
C TYR A 281 7.60 -2.48 -16.74
N VAL A 282 8.90 -2.68 -16.95
CA VAL A 282 9.47 -4.00 -17.27
C VAL A 282 9.26 -4.98 -16.11
N LEU A 283 9.53 -4.57 -14.87
CA LEU A 283 9.36 -5.44 -13.71
C LEU A 283 7.88 -5.80 -13.47
N ILE A 284 6.94 -4.88 -13.68
CA ILE A 284 5.51 -5.18 -13.62
C ILE A 284 5.12 -6.21 -14.70
N ALA A 285 5.57 -6.02 -15.95
CA ALA A 285 5.31 -6.99 -17.03
C ALA A 285 5.89 -8.38 -16.71
N LEU A 286 7.11 -8.42 -16.17
CA LEU A 286 7.75 -9.66 -15.72
C LEU A 286 6.97 -10.31 -14.56
N ALA A 287 6.47 -9.52 -13.60
CA ALA A 287 5.66 -10.04 -12.50
C ALA A 287 4.37 -10.70 -13.02
N LEU A 288 3.65 -10.00 -13.90
CA LEU A 288 2.39 -10.49 -14.48
C LEU A 288 2.60 -11.75 -15.33
N SER A 289 3.73 -11.86 -16.04
CA SER A 289 4.05 -13.05 -16.84
C SER A 289 4.57 -14.25 -16.03
N THR A 290 5.04 -14.02 -14.80
CA THR A 290 5.60 -15.07 -13.92
C THR A 290 4.58 -15.64 -12.96
N ILE A 291 3.60 -14.87 -12.52
CA ILE A 291 2.55 -15.34 -11.62
C ILE A 291 1.71 -16.42 -12.32
N ARG A 292 1.62 -17.60 -11.70
CA ARG A 292 0.83 -18.73 -12.20
C ARG A 292 -0.32 -19.03 -11.24
N PRO A 293 -1.54 -18.51 -11.47
CA PRO A 293 -2.67 -18.66 -10.54
C PRO A 293 -2.99 -20.12 -10.20
N LYS A 294 -2.76 -21.05 -11.14
CA LYS A 294 -2.97 -22.49 -10.95
C LYS A 294 -2.07 -23.12 -9.87
N GLN A 295 -0.98 -22.46 -9.49
CA GLN A 295 -0.08 -22.94 -8.42
C GLN A 295 -0.47 -22.40 -7.04
N LEU A 296 -1.44 -21.48 -6.96
CA LEU A 296 -1.88 -20.89 -5.71
C LEU A 296 -2.82 -21.84 -4.98
N ARG A 297 -2.42 -22.18 -3.75
CA ARG A 297 -3.28 -22.85 -2.76
C ARG A 297 -4.16 -21.83 -2.03
N TRP A 298 -5.25 -22.29 -1.43
CA TRP A 298 -6.23 -21.45 -0.75
C TRP A 298 -5.63 -20.47 0.29
N GLN A 299 -4.60 -20.86 1.04
CA GLN A 299 -3.95 -19.96 2.01
C GLN A 299 -3.26 -18.75 1.34
N HIS A 300 -2.79 -18.92 0.09
CA HIS A 300 -2.22 -17.80 -0.67
C HIS A 300 -3.28 -16.77 -0.98
N TYR A 301 -4.51 -17.19 -1.32
CA TYR A 301 -5.60 -16.26 -1.59
C TYR A 301 -5.94 -15.41 -0.38
N TRP A 302 -5.95 -15.98 0.83
CA TRP A 302 -6.19 -15.15 2.03
C TRP A 302 -5.05 -14.17 2.32
N VAL A 303 -3.80 -14.57 2.11
CA VAL A 303 -2.67 -13.64 2.25
C VAL A 303 -2.76 -12.53 1.20
N LEU A 304 -3.06 -12.88 -0.04
CA LEU A 304 -3.27 -11.90 -1.12
C LEU A 304 -4.44 -10.97 -0.80
N LEU A 305 -5.57 -11.48 -0.32
CA LEU A 305 -6.70 -10.66 0.12
C LEU A 305 -6.31 -9.74 1.27
N ALA A 306 -5.58 -10.22 2.27
CA ALA A 306 -5.11 -9.40 3.38
C ALA A 306 -4.21 -8.25 2.92
N LEU A 307 -3.37 -8.48 1.91
CA LEU A 307 -2.45 -7.46 1.37
C LEU A 307 -3.14 -6.51 0.38
N LEU A 308 -4.08 -7.01 -0.43
CA LEU A 308 -4.63 -6.27 -1.58
C LEU A 308 -5.97 -5.60 -1.29
N LEU A 309 -6.73 -6.00 -0.26
CA LEU A 309 -7.97 -5.30 0.09
C LEU A 309 -7.73 -3.82 0.48
N PRO A 310 -6.69 -3.46 1.26
CA PRO A 310 -6.39 -2.04 1.51
C PRO A 310 -6.05 -1.27 0.24
N CYS A 311 -5.31 -1.90 -0.69
CA CYS A 311 -5.02 -1.32 -1.99
C CYS A 311 -6.30 -1.08 -2.80
N ALA A 312 -7.20 -2.07 -2.83
CA ALA A 312 -8.46 -1.99 -3.56
C ALA A 312 -9.37 -0.88 -3.02
N ALA A 313 -9.42 -0.71 -1.70
CA ALA A 313 -10.19 0.37 -1.07
C ALA A 313 -9.58 1.76 -1.28
N ALA A 314 -8.29 1.84 -1.61
CA ALA A 314 -7.63 3.09 -1.96
C ALA A 314 -7.83 3.48 -3.44
N ILE A 315 -8.32 2.58 -4.29
CA ILE A 315 -8.57 2.87 -5.71
C ILE A 315 -9.53 4.04 -5.88
N PRO A 316 -10.69 4.13 -5.20
CA PRO A 316 -11.66 5.18 -5.50
C PRO A 316 -11.34 6.57 -4.95
N ILE A 317 -10.28 6.71 -4.15
CA ILE A 317 -9.88 7.97 -3.52
C ILE A 317 -8.76 8.66 -4.32
N ALA A 318 -8.33 9.85 -3.90
CA ALA A 318 -7.22 10.54 -4.55
C ALA A 318 -5.96 9.68 -4.46
N MET A 319 -5.51 9.15 -5.60
CA MET A 319 -4.46 8.15 -5.62
C MET A 319 -3.11 8.77 -5.27
N GLU A 320 -2.37 8.09 -4.40
CA GLU A 320 -0.94 8.34 -4.17
C GLU A 320 -0.18 7.03 -4.42
N ASN A 321 1.03 7.10 -4.98
CA ASN A 321 1.84 5.91 -5.30
C ASN A 321 2.03 4.96 -4.11
N ARG A 322 2.15 5.53 -2.90
CA ARG A 322 2.31 4.75 -1.66
C ARG A 322 1.09 3.91 -1.29
N PHE A 323 -0.10 4.20 -1.81
CA PHE A 323 -1.30 3.42 -1.49
C PHE A 323 -1.29 2.03 -2.11
N LEU A 324 -0.61 1.86 -3.26
CA LEU A 324 -0.40 0.56 -3.90
C LEU A 324 0.93 -0.09 -3.53
N LEU A 325 1.62 0.42 -2.50
CA LEU A 325 2.87 -0.14 -2.00
C LEU A 325 2.80 -1.66 -1.74
N PRO A 326 1.77 -2.22 -1.05
CA PRO A 326 1.71 -3.66 -0.83
C PRO A 326 1.64 -4.46 -2.14
N LEU A 327 0.88 -3.96 -3.13
CA LEU A 327 0.79 -4.59 -4.45
C LEU A 327 2.13 -4.51 -5.17
N HIS A 328 2.77 -3.35 -5.19
CA HIS A 328 4.05 -3.19 -5.87
C HIS A 328 5.16 -4.05 -5.25
N LEU A 329 5.28 -4.10 -3.91
CA LEU A 329 6.24 -4.98 -3.24
C LEU A 329 5.95 -6.47 -3.47
N LEU A 330 4.67 -6.85 -3.58
CA LEU A 330 4.28 -8.20 -3.96
C LEU A 330 4.72 -8.53 -5.39
N LEU A 331 4.55 -7.60 -6.35
CA LEU A 331 5.00 -7.78 -7.74
C LEU A 331 6.53 -7.89 -7.82
N LEU A 332 7.26 -7.02 -7.11
CA LEU A 332 8.72 -7.13 -7.02
C LEU A 332 9.16 -8.47 -6.42
N SER A 333 8.51 -8.91 -5.35
CA SER A 333 8.78 -10.22 -4.72
C SER A 333 8.49 -11.37 -5.69
N ALA A 334 7.40 -11.29 -6.46
CA ALA A 334 7.06 -12.29 -7.46
C ALA A 334 8.15 -12.38 -8.55
N VAL A 335 8.63 -11.25 -9.08
CA VAL A 335 9.74 -11.25 -10.04
C VAL A 335 10.97 -11.89 -9.39
N VAL A 336 11.41 -11.38 -8.25
CA VAL A 336 12.69 -11.78 -7.66
C VAL A 336 12.69 -13.25 -7.21
N PHE A 337 11.56 -13.75 -6.69
CA PHE A 337 11.48 -15.10 -6.13
C PHE A 337 11.00 -16.16 -7.13
N LEU A 338 10.20 -15.79 -8.13
CA LEU A 338 9.62 -16.75 -9.08
C LEU A 338 10.28 -16.68 -10.46
N PHE A 339 10.83 -15.54 -10.88
CA PHE A 339 11.43 -15.43 -12.21
C PHE A 339 12.73 -16.26 -12.30
N SER A 340 12.85 -16.98 -13.41
CA SER A 340 14.03 -17.77 -13.75
C SER A 340 14.46 -17.42 -15.17
N PRO A 341 15.52 -16.60 -15.33
CA PRO A 341 16.00 -16.18 -16.65
C PRO A 341 16.35 -17.36 -17.56
N SER A 342 16.91 -18.43 -17.00
CA SER A 342 17.31 -19.63 -17.74
C SER A 342 16.10 -20.38 -18.32
N GLU A 343 15.02 -20.54 -17.54
CA GLU A 343 13.78 -21.16 -18.03
C GLU A 343 13.14 -20.32 -19.14
N TRP A 344 13.13 -19.00 -18.99
CA TRP A 344 12.62 -18.08 -19.99
C TRP A 344 13.41 -18.17 -21.29
N TRP A 345 14.74 -18.15 -21.19
CA TRP A 345 15.64 -18.30 -22.34
C TRP A 345 15.45 -19.63 -23.07
N LEU A 346 15.39 -20.74 -22.33
CA LEU A 346 15.14 -22.07 -22.90
C LEU A 346 13.76 -22.15 -23.59
N ARG A 347 12.74 -21.51 -23.02
CA ARG A 347 11.41 -21.44 -23.62
C ARG A 347 11.41 -20.66 -24.95
N PHE A 348 12.15 -19.56 -25.03
CA PHE A 348 12.26 -18.79 -26.27
C PHE A 348 13.11 -19.49 -27.32
N ARG A 349 14.19 -20.15 -26.91
CA ARG A 349 15.01 -20.96 -27.81
C ARG A 349 14.24 -22.14 -28.40
N SER A 350 13.41 -22.81 -27.60
CA SER A 350 12.60 -23.94 -28.07
C SER A 350 11.36 -23.52 -28.88
N ARG A 351 10.86 -22.29 -28.69
CA ARG A 351 9.69 -21.75 -29.39
C ARG A 351 9.92 -20.28 -29.78
N PRO A 352 10.65 -20.00 -30.88
CA PRO A 352 11.06 -18.64 -31.23
C PRO A 352 9.86 -17.70 -31.44
N ALA A 353 8.75 -18.20 -32.00
CA ALA A 353 7.52 -17.43 -32.16
C ALA A 353 6.97 -16.91 -30.82
N VAL A 354 7.06 -17.69 -29.74
CA VAL A 354 6.66 -17.27 -28.39
C VAL A 354 7.59 -16.16 -27.87
N GLY A 355 8.89 -16.25 -28.17
CA GLY A 355 9.86 -15.20 -27.83
C GLY A 355 9.58 -13.89 -28.55
N VAL A 356 9.29 -13.94 -29.86
CA VAL A 356 8.91 -12.75 -30.65
C VAL A 356 7.63 -12.12 -30.11
N LEU A 357 6.58 -12.92 -29.88
CA LEU A 357 5.32 -12.42 -29.32
C LEU A 357 5.49 -11.82 -27.92
N ALA A 358 6.29 -12.45 -27.05
CA ALA A 358 6.58 -11.93 -25.71
C ALA A 358 7.34 -10.60 -25.78
N THR A 359 8.29 -10.48 -26.70
CA THR A 359 9.08 -9.25 -26.91
C THR A 359 8.21 -8.12 -27.44
N LEU A 360 7.37 -8.39 -28.46
CA LEU A 360 6.40 -7.43 -28.99
C LEU A 360 5.40 -7.02 -27.91
N GLY A 361 4.88 -7.97 -27.13
CA GLY A 361 3.99 -7.70 -26.00
C GLY A 361 4.65 -6.80 -24.95
N LEU A 362 5.92 -7.03 -24.61
CA LEU A 362 6.68 -6.19 -23.69
C LEU A 362 6.88 -4.77 -24.26
N MET A 363 7.23 -4.64 -25.54
CA MET A 363 7.39 -3.35 -26.20
C MET A 363 6.09 -2.56 -26.20
N LEU A 364 4.97 -3.19 -26.57
CA LEU A 364 3.63 -2.58 -26.54
C LEU A 364 3.22 -2.19 -25.13
N TRP A 365 3.50 -3.05 -24.13
CA TRP A 365 3.25 -2.75 -22.73
C TRP A 365 4.01 -1.51 -22.26
N VAL A 366 5.33 -1.48 -22.48
CA VAL A 366 6.18 -0.36 -22.06
C VAL A 366 5.77 0.92 -22.77
N ALA A 367 5.50 0.87 -24.08
CA ALA A 367 5.02 2.01 -24.85
C ALA A 367 3.65 2.52 -24.35
N GLY A 368 2.73 1.62 -24.03
CA GLY A 368 1.41 1.96 -23.47
C GLY A 368 1.52 2.61 -22.09
N CYS A 369 2.33 2.04 -21.20
CA CYS A 369 2.61 2.63 -19.88
C CYS A 369 3.28 3.99 -20.00
N TRP A 370 4.24 4.13 -20.91
CA TRP A 370 4.89 5.40 -21.22
C TRP A 370 3.87 6.45 -21.64
N TRP A 371 3.06 6.14 -22.66
CA TRP A 371 2.05 7.05 -23.18
C TRP A 371 1.04 7.48 -22.10
N LEU A 372 0.55 6.53 -21.29
CA LEU A 372 -0.41 6.84 -20.22
C LEU A 372 0.23 7.69 -19.11
N SER A 373 1.48 7.41 -18.75
CA SER A 373 2.23 8.20 -17.76
C SER A 373 2.44 9.64 -18.23
N GLU A 374 2.83 9.85 -19.48
CA GLU A 374 3.00 11.19 -20.05
C GLU A 374 1.66 11.94 -20.16
N ALA A 375 0.59 11.25 -20.58
CA ALA A 375 -0.75 11.83 -20.65
C ALA A 375 -1.24 12.31 -19.27
N VAL A 376 -0.98 11.54 -18.21
CA VAL A 376 -1.26 11.96 -16.83
C VAL A 376 -0.34 13.09 -16.42
N GLY A 377 0.95 13.04 -16.77
CA GLY A 377 1.92 14.12 -16.49
C GLY A 377 1.47 15.50 -16.95
N GLN A 378 0.79 15.57 -18.08
CA GLN A 378 0.26 16.81 -18.67
C GLN A 378 -0.92 17.41 -17.90
N THR A 379 -1.59 16.65 -17.01
CA THR A 379 -2.74 17.15 -16.23
C THR A 379 -2.37 17.71 -14.86
N ILE A 380 -1.07 17.82 -14.55
CA ILE A 380 -0.62 18.45 -13.31
C ILE A 380 -1.12 19.90 -13.23
N CYS A 381 -1.78 20.26 -12.13
CA CYS A 381 -2.20 21.64 -11.89
C CYS A 381 -1.80 22.13 -10.49
N PRO A 382 -0.56 22.66 -10.33
CA PRO A 382 -0.06 23.13 -9.05
C PRO A 382 -0.91 24.27 -8.43
N GLY A 383 -1.58 25.08 -9.26
CA GLY A 383 -2.45 26.17 -8.83
C GLY A 383 -3.91 25.77 -8.56
N CYS A 384 -4.33 24.55 -8.90
CA CYS A 384 -5.73 24.13 -8.80
C CYS A 384 -6.10 23.52 -7.44
N VAL A 385 -5.20 23.48 -6.46
CA VAL A 385 -5.41 22.84 -5.15
C VAL A 385 -6.72 23.28 -4.51
N GLY A 386 -6.99 24.59 -4.49
CA GLY A 386 -8.25 25.14 -3.98
C GLY A 386 -9.46 24.59 -4.74
N LYS A 387 -9.48 24.65 -6.08
CA LYS A 387 -10.61 24.19 -6.91
C LYS A 387 -10.83 22.68 -6.83
N LEU A 388 -9.77 21.89 -6.67
CA LEU A 388 -9.81 20.43 -6.75
C LEU A 388 -9.97 19.74 -5.40
N LEU A 389 -9.54 20.37 -4.31
CA LEU A 389 -9.57 19.76 -2.97
C LEU A 389 -10.49 20.49 -1.98
N TYR A 390 -10.87 21.76 -2.23
CA TYR A 390 -11.60 22.59 -1.27
C TYR A 390 -12.80 23.37 -1.87
#